data_AF-A0A7S0PJ85-F1
#
_entry.id   AF-A0A7S0PJ85-F1
#
_cell.length_a   1.000
_cell.length_b   1.000
_cell.length_c   1.000
_cell.angle_alpha   90.00
_cell.angle_beta   90.00
_cell.angle_gamma   90.00
#
_symmetry.space_group_name_H-M   'P 1'
#
loop_
_entity.id
_entity.type
_entity.pdbx_description
1 polymer ?
#
loop_
_entity_poly.entity_id
_entity_poly.type
_entity_poly.pdbx_seq_one_letter_code
_entity_poly.pdbx_strand_id
1 'polypeptide(L)'
;GLENVTVTMGTRAMKARAKKATTTTKPNFVVGFVYLLATQLTSKLLPFFINTLVARQLTPEEFGVPTVHFYLLSTVILTTREGFRRALMRDSVSDASLRYAWFVLPIGGFLSIAVPTAVLWSQNISTAEPYGLALAYYGVAAFIELCAEPYYIRAMRLSAFKLRLVAESISTVLRSVLTYVLVSKTQNNVVMAFAYSQLLYATSMAIIYIASTPKALAKSSTKDTATVKLIGIFSVQVCQI
;
A
#
# COMPACT_ATOMS: atom_id res chain seq x y z
N GLY A 1 -31.39 38.80 -50.47
CA GLY A 1 -32.55 38.41 -49.63
C GLY A 1 -32.42 37.03 -49.00
N LEU A 2 -31.89 36.03 -49.72
CA LEU A 2 -31.85 34.63 -49.26
C LEU A 2 -30.58 34.23 -48.49
N GLU A 3 -29.49 34.99 -48.58
CA GLU A 3 -28.20 34.62 -47.95
C GLU A 3 -28.14 34.94 -46.44
N ASN A 4 -28.89 35.95 -45.98
CA ASN A 4 -28.88 36.37 -44.57
C ASN A 4 -29.74 35.48 -43.65
N VAL A 5 -30.67 34.71 -44.21
CA VAL A 5 -31.59 33.85 -43.44
C VAL A 5 -30.93 32.51 -43.06
N THR A 6 -30.11 31.96 -43.96
CA THR A 6 -29.37 30.70 -43.76
C THR A 6 -28.28 30.83 -42.70
N VAL A 7 -27.58 31.98 -42.66
CA VAL A 7 -26.53 32.27 -41.66
C VAL A 7 -27.14 32.42 -40.25
N THR A 8 -28.33 33.02 -40.16
CA THR A 8 -29.02 33.26 -38.88
C THR A 8 -29.64 31.98 -38.29
N MET A 9 -30.09 31.04 -39.14
CA MET A 9 -30.56 29.72 -38.67
C MET A 9 -29.40 28.81 -38.24
N GLY A 10 -28.26 28.84 -38.94
CA GLY A 10 -27.07 28.06 -38.58
C GLY A 10 -26.51 28.44 -37.21
N THR A 11 -26.47 29.73 -36.88
CA THR A 11 -25.97 30.22 -35.57
C THR A 11 -26.91 29.88 -34.41
N ARG A 12 -28.22 29.84 -34.62
CA ARG A 12 -29.20 29.42 -33.58
C ARG A 12 -29.14 27.92 -33.30
N ALA A 13 -29.00 27.09 -34.34
CA ALA A 13 -28.83 25.65 -34.20
C ALA A 13 -27.49 25.29 -33.51
N MET A 14 -26.42 26.03 -33.82
CA MET A 14 -25.10 25.84 -33.20
C MET A 14 -25.10 26.28 -31.72
N LYS A 15 -25.78 27.39 -31.37
CA LYS A 15 -25.98 27.81 -29.97
C LYS A 15 -26.86 26.83 -29.18
N ALA A 16 -27.91 26.27 -29.79
CA ALA A 16 -28.77 25.27 -29.14
C ALA A 16 -28.02 23.95 -28.89
N ARG A 17 -27.13 23.54 -29.80
CA ARG A 17 -26.30 22.34 -29.67
C ARG A 17 -25.14 22.53 -28.67
N ALA A 18 -24.58 23.73 -28.59
CA ALA A 18 -23.57 24.09 -27.58
C ALA A 18 -24.15 24.12 -26.15
N LYS A 19 -25.42 24.53 -26.00
CA LYS A 19 -26.12 24.55 -24.70
C LYS A 19 -26.47 23.14 -24.17
N LYS A 20 -26.48 22.12 -25.04
CA LYS A 20 -26.79 20.72 -24.70
C LYS A 20 -25.56 19.87 -24.36
N ALA A 21 -24.35 20.36 -24.64
CA ALA A 21 -23.10 19.63 -24.44
C ALA A 21 -22.37 19.95 -23.12
N THR A 22 -22.90 20.85 -22.30
CA THR A 22 -22.31 21.28 -21.02
C THR A 22 -23.29 21.12 -19.85
N THR A 23 -24.00 20.00 -19.79
CA THR A 23 -24.42 19.47 -18.48
C THR A 23 -23.24 18.75 -17.86
N THR A 24 -22.26 19.53 -17.41
CA THR A 24 -21.22 19.07 -16.51
C THR A 24 -21.90 18.78 -15.18
N THR A 25 -22.44 17.57 -15.02
CA THR A 25 -22.91 17.05 -13.73
C THR A 25 -21.76 17.26 -12.75
N LYS A 26 -21.94 18.20 -11.80
CA LYS A 26 -20.97 18.39 -10.71
C LYS A 26 -20.78 17.00 -10.10
N PRO A 27 -19.57 16.41 -10.10
CA PRO A 27 -19.37 15.14 -9.43
C PRO A 27 -19.75 15.39 -7.98
N ASN A 28 -20.83 14.75 -7.52
CA ASN A 28 -21.28 14.89 -6.13
C ASN A 28 -20.14 14.37 -5.26
N PHE A 29 -19.32 15.29 -4.75
CA PHE A 29 -18.15 14.99 -3.93
C PHE A 29 -18.51 14.02 -2.80
N VAL A 30 -19.71 14.19 -2.23
CA VAL A 30 -20.31 13.31 -1.23
C VAL A 30 -20.47 11.87 -1.72
N VAL A 31 -20.97 11.65 -2.93
CA VAL A 31 -21.16 10.28 -3.48
C VAL A 31 -19.80 9.61 -3.74
N GLY A 32 -18.83 10.35 -4.28
CA GLY A 32 -17.47 9.84 -4.46
C GLY A 32 -16.76 9.55 -3.14
N PHE A 33 -16.91 10.43 -2.16
CA PHE A 33 -16.38 10.27 -0.80
C PHE A 33 -17.02 9.07 -0.08
N VAL A 34 -18.34 8.92 -0.13
CA VAL A 34 -19.06 7.78 0.45
C VAL A 34 -18.62 6.48 -0.21
N TYR A 35 -18.46 6.46 -1.54
CA TYR A 35 -17.98 5.27 -2.24
C TYR A 35 -16.55 4.87 -1.82
N LEU A 36 -15.65 5.85 -1.68
CA LEU A 36 -14.30 5.62 -1.19
C LEU A 36 -14.32 5.12 0.26
N LEU A 37 -15.06 5.77 1.16
CA LEU A 37 -15.21 5.35 2.55
C LEU A 37 -15.78 3.93 2.65
N ALA A 38 -16.84 3.63 1.91
CA ALA A 38 -17.45 2.30 1.90
C ALA A 38 -16.44 1.23 1.45
N THR A 39 -15.65 1.52 0.42
CA THR A 39 -14.61 0.61 -0.09
C THR A 39 -13.50 0.41 0.95
N GLN A 40 -13.03 1.49 1.60
CA GLN A 40 -12.02 1.43 2.65
C GLN A 40 -12.52 0.62 3.86
N LEU A 41 -13.73 0.91 4.31
CA LEU A 41 -14.31 0.27 5.48
C LEU A 41 -14.51 -1.23 5.23
N THR A 42 -15.11 -1.59 4.09
CA THR A 42 -15.37 -2.98 3.74
C THR A 42 -14.09 -3.80 3.69
N SER A 43 -13.03 -3.25 3.09
CA SER A 43 -11.76 -3.97 2.99
C SER A 43 -11.03 -4.13 4.34
N LYS A 44 -11.34 -3.30 5.34
CA LYS A 44 -10.73 -3.37 6.68
C LYS A 44 -11.59 -4.17 7.66
N LEU A 45 -12.91 -4.23 7.43
CA LEU A 45 -13.84 -5.04 8.22
C LEU A 45 -13.56 -6.54 8.08
N LEU A 46 -13.26 -7.02 6.87
CA LEU A 46 -13.02 -8.45 6.65
C LEU A 46 -11.82 -8.98 7.47
N PRO A 47 -10.61 -8.38 7.39
CA PRO A 47 -9.50 -8.73 8.28
C PRO A 47 -9.85 -8.59 9.76
N PHE A 48 -10.64 -7.59 10.16
CA PHE A 48 -11.06 -7.38 11.53
C PHE A 48 -11.90 -8.55 12.08
N PHE A 49 -12.89 -9.02 11.31
CA PHE A 49 -13.71 -10.17 11.71
C PHE A 49 -12.86 -11.44 11.81
N ILE A 50 -12.00 -11.69 10.82
CA ILE A 50 -11.13 -12.87 10.82
C ILE A 50 -10.16 -12.84 12.01
N ASN A 51 -9.50 -11.70 12.26
CA ASN A 51 -8.56 -11.55 13.38
C ASN A 51 -9.28 -11.67 14.73
N THR A 52 -10.56 -11.27 14.81
CA THR A 52 -11.39 -11.48 16.01
C THR A 52 -11.69 -12.96 16.23
N LEU A 53 -11.94 -13.73 15.17
CA LEU A 53 -12.11 -15.18 15.28
C LEU A 53 -10.81 -15.88 15.72
N VAL A 54 -9.67 -15.44 15.20
CA VAL A 54 -8.34 -15.92 15.62
C VAL A 54 -8.12 -15.65 17.12
N ALA A 55 -8.43 -14.44 17.59
CA ALA A 55 -8.28 -14.08 19.00
C ALA A 55 -9.18 -14.90 19.94
N ARG A 56 -10.31 -15.43 19.45
CA ARG A 56 -11.17 -16.33 20.24
C ARG A 56 -10.66 -17.76 20.34
N GLN A 57 -9.79 -18.19 19.41
CA GLN A 57 -9.22 -19.54 19.40
C GLN A 57 -7.94 -19.65 20.24
N LEU A 58 -7.34 -18.52 20.62
CA LEU A 58 -6.03 -18.44 21.24
C LEU A 58 -6.14 -17.94 22.68
N THR A 59 -5.26 -18.43 23.54
CA THR A 59 -5.10 -17.84 24.86
C THR A 59 -4.47 -16.44 24.76
N PRO A 60 -4.69 -15.54 25.76
CA PRO A 60 -4.13 -14.19 25.73
C PRO A 60 -2.59 -14.17 25.60
N GLU A 61 -1.91 -15.18 26.12
CA GLU A 61 -0.45 -15.31 26.08
C GLU A 61 0.05 -15.68 24.67
N GLU A 62 -0.59 -16.66 24.04
CA GLU A 62 -0.25 -17.11 22.67
C GLU A 62 -0.58 -16.07 21.60
N PHE A 63 -1.60 -15.25 21.83
CA PHE A 63 -1.94 -14.13 20.95
C PHE A 63 -1.08 -12.90 21.22
N GLY A 64 -0.75 -12.64 22.48
CA GLY A 64 0.00 -11.45 22.91
C GLY A 64 1.45 -11.46 22.45
N VAL A 65 2.11 -12.62 22.50
CA VAL A 65 3.54 -12.73 22.13
C VAL A 65 3.80 -12.32 20.66
N PRO A 66 3.10 -12.87 19.65
CA PRO A 66 3.26 -12.43 18.26
C PRO A 66 2.73 -11.02 18.00
N THR A 67 1.66 -10.62 18.67
CA THR A 67 0.97 -9.34 18.41
C THR A 67 1.72 -8.16 19.00
N VAL A 68 2.42 -8.33 20.12
CA VAL A 68 3.13 -7.23 20.80
C VAL A 68 4.61 -7.26 20.45
N HIS A 69 5.33 -8.36 20.70
CA HIS A 69 6.78 -8.39 20.55
C HIS A 69 7.23 -8.31 19.09
N PHE A 70 6.63 -9.12 18.20
CA PHE A 70 7.02 -9.09 16.78
C PHE A 70 6.51 -7.84 16.08
N TYR A 71 5.34 -7.34 16.45
CA TYR A 71 4.82 -6.11 15.87
C TYR A 71 5.70 -4.93 16.25
N LEU A 72 6.10 -4.80 17.52
CA LEU A 72 7.01 -3.74 17.98
C LEU A 72 8.33 -3.74 17.19
N LEU A 73 8.94 -4.92 17.02
CA LEU A 73 10.17 -5.06 16.23
C LEU A 73 9.96 -4.67 14.77
N SER A 74 8.87 -5.13 14.17
CA SER A 74 8.52 -4.78 12.80
C SER A 74 8.29 -3.26 12.65
N THR A 75 7.61 -2.61 13.61
CA THR A 75 7.43 -1.14 13.59
C THR A 75 8.72 -0.37 13.74
N VAL A 76 9.68 -0.82 14.54
CA VAL A 76 10.99 -0.14 14.68
C VAL A 76 11.75 -0.16 13.36
N ILE A 77 11.77 -1.31 12.68
CA ILE A 77 12.40 -1.46 11.35
C ILE A 77 11.66 -0.60 10.31
N LEU A 78 10.32 -0.61 10.33
CA LEU A 78 9.48 0.13 9.39
C LEU A 78 9.46 1.64 9.63
N THR A 79 9.68 2.12 10.85
CA THR A 79 9.73 3.56 11.18
C THR A 79 11.00 4.20 10.62
N THR A 80 12.14 3.53 10.76
CA THR A 80 13.40 3.97 10.15
C THR A 80 13.24 4.12 8.64
N ARG A 81 12.60 3.15 8.00
CA ARG A 81 12.26 3.12 6.57
C ARG A 81 11.32 4.25 6.14
N GLU A 82 10.26 4.49 6.90
CA GLU A 82 9.26 5.53 6.64
C GLU A 82 9.88 6.94 6.67
N GLY A 83 10.87 7.17 7.53
CA GLY A 83 11.66 8.42 7.57
C GLY A 83 12.39 8.69 6.25
N PHE A 84 13.09 7.69 5.70
CA PHE A 84 13.75 7.80 4.39
C PHE A 84 12.73 8.02 3.26
N ARG A 85 11.61 7.28 3.28
CA ARG A 85 10.55 7.42 2.28
C ARG A 85 10.02 8.86 2.21
N ARG A 86 9.80 9.49 3.36
CA ARG A 86 9.32 10.88 3.45
C ARG A 86 10.37 11.89 2.99
N ALA A 87 11.64 11.64 3.29
CA ALA A 87 12.75 12.47 2.81
C ALA A 87 12.85 12.44 1.27
N LEU A 88 12.73 11.26 0.66
CA LEU A 88 12.78 11.11 -0.80
C LEU A 88 11.57 11.71 -1.53
N MET A 89 10.41 11.81 -0.89
CA MET A 89 9.20 12.40 -1.49
C MET A 89 9.12 13.93 -1.37
N ARG A 90 9.95 14.57 -0.53
CA ARG A 90 9.99 16.03 -0.39
C ARG A 90 10.78 16.73 -1.49
N ASP A 91 11.69 16.02 -2.15
CA ASP A 91 12.54 16.61 -3.18
C ASP A 91 11.89 16.46 -4.57
N SER A 92 11.50 17.58 -5.17
CA SER A 92 10.51 17.61 -6.25
C SER A 92 11.08 17.56 -7.68
N VAL A 93 12.40 17.46 -7.90
CA VAL A 93 12.95 17.85 -9.23
C VAL A 93 14.04 16.94 -9.83
N SER A 94 14.34 15.73 -9.33
CA SER A 94 15.35 14.89 -10.03
C SER A 94 15.17 13.39 -9.88
N ASP A 95 15.32 12.66 -11.00
CA ASP A 95 15.50 11.20 -11.05
C ASP A 95 16.71 10.72 -10.21
N ALA A 96 17.62 11.64 -9.85
CA ALA A 96 18.72 11.36 -8.93
C ALA A 96 18.23 10.93 -7.53
N SER A 97 17.09 11.46 -7.04
CA SER A 97 16.49 11.04 -5.75
C SER A 97 16.21 9.53 -5.69
N LEU A 98 15.87 8.93 -6.83
CA LEU A 98 15.60 7.49 -6.93
C LEU A 98 16.88 6.65 -6.84
N ARG A 99 18.04 7.19 -7.23
CA ARG A 99 19.33 6.53 -7.02
C ARG A 99 19.63 6.40 -5.53
N TYR A 100 19.24 7.38 -4.71
CA TYR A 100 19.41 7.31 -3.27
C TYR A 100 18.47 6.31 -2.58
N ALA A 101 17.34 5.95 -3.20
CA ALA A 101 16.46 4.89 -2.70
C ALA A 101 17.18 3.54 -2.61
N TRP A 102 18.19 3.31 -3.47
CA TRP A 102 18.99 2.09 -3.43
C TRP A 102 19.89 1.99 -2.20
N PHE A 103 20.25 3.11 -1.56
CA PHE A 103 20.98 3.10 -0.28
C PHE A 103 20.09 2.75 0.92
N VAL A 104 18.76 2.83 0.78
CA VAL A 104 17.84 2.37 1.83
C VAL A 104 17.84 0.84 1.95
N LEU A 105 18.16 0.13 0.87
CA LEU A 105 18.23 -1.34 0.83
C LEU A 105 19.34 -1.92 1.71
N PRO A 106 20.62 -1.48 1.63
CA PRO A 106 21.67 -2.01 2.49
C PRO A 106 21.47 -1.64 3.96
N ILE A 107 21.04 -0.40 4.25
CA ILE A 107 20.81 0.06 5.64
C ILE A 107 19.61 -0.67 6.25
N GLY A 108 18.48 -0.71 5.54
CA GLY A 108 17.29 -1.42 6.01
C GLY A 108 17.51 -2.93 6.05
N GLY A 109 18.25 -3.50 5.10
CA GLY A 109 18.60 -4.92 5.09
C GLY A 109 19.50 -5.32 6.25
N PHE A 110 20.50 -4.49 6.57
CA PHE A 110 21.31 -4.66 7.77
C PHE A 110 20.43 -4.63 9.02
N LEU A 111 19.53 -3.66 9.13
CA LEU A 111 18.64 -3.53 10.29
C LEU A 111 17.66 -4.72 10.41
N SER A 112 17.21 -5.27 9.28
CA SER A 112 16.33 -6.43 9.19
C SER A 112 16.95 -7.72 9.74
N ILE A 113 18.29 -7.79 9.78
CA ILE A 113 19.05 -8.92 10.34
C ILE A 113 19.52 -8.57 11.76
N ALA A 114 20.04 -7.36 11.95
CA ALA A 114 20.60 -6.91 13.22
C ALA A 114 19.56 -6.89 14.34
N VAL A 115 18.33 -6.42 14.06
CA VAL A 115 17.27 -6.30 15.08
C VAL A 115 16.79 -7.66 15.59
N PRO A 116 16.41 -8.63 14.74
CA PRO A 116 16.12 -10.00 15.18
C PRO A 116 17.27 -10.64 15.97
N THR A 117 18.50 -10.49 15.48
CA THR A 117 19.69 -11.10 16.10
C THR A 117 19.98 -10.49 17.47
N ALA A 118 19.85 -9.17 17.62
CA ALA A 118 20.03 -8.47 18.89
C ALA A 118 19.00 -8.91 19.94
N VAL A 119 17.76 -9.18 19.53
CA VAL A 119 16.71 -9.70 20.42
C VAL A 119 17.00 -11.13 20.86
N LEU A 120 17.39 -12.01 19.93
CA LEU A 120 17.79 -13.39 20.27
C LEU A 120 18.94 -13.40 21.28
N TRP A 121 19.92 -12.52 21.06
CA TRP A 121 21.07 -12.37 21.95
C TRP A 121 20.66 -11.81 23.32
N SER A 122 19.85 -10.75 23.36
CA SER A 122 19.39 -10.13 24.62
C SER A 122 18.54 -11.08 25.47
N GLN A 123 17.77 -11.97 24.85
CA GLN A 123 16.85 -12.87 25.54
C GLN A 123 17.43 -14.27 25.78
N ASN A 124 18.66 -14.55 25.31
CA ASN A 124 19.29 -15.89 25.33
C ASN A 124 18.40 -17.00 24.73
N ILE A 125 17.62 -16.67 23.70
CA ILE A 125 16.73 -17.64 23.04
C ILE A 125 17.45 -18.24 21.83
N SER A 126 17.49 -19.57 21.78
CA SER A 126 18.08 -20.31 20.65
C SER A 126 17.15 -20.29 19.43
N THR A 127 17.73 -20.31 18.23
CA THR A 127 16.97 -20.43 16.96
C THR A 127 16.35 -21.81 16.76
N ALA A 128 16.69 -22.79 17.61
CA ALA A 128 16.03 -24.09 17.66
C ALA A 128 14.60 -24.02 18.22
N GLU A 129 14.29 -22.98 19.00
CA GLU A 129 12.94 -22.74 19.52
C GLU A 129 12.03 -22.15 18.43
N PRO A 130 10.74 -22.55 18.35
CA PRO A 130 9.78 -22.02 17.38
C PRO A 130 9.69 -20.48 17.42
N TYR A 131 9.88 -19.88 18.60
CA TYR A 131 9.90 -18.43 18.77
C TYR A 131 11.09 -17.77 18.06
N GLY A 132 12.29 -18.33 18.19
CA GLY A 132 13.49 -17.80 17.55
C GLY A 132 13.42 -17.92 16.02
N LEU A 133 12.88 -19.03 15.52
CA LEU A 133 12.65 -19.24 14.09
C LEU A 133 11.59 -18.29 13.53
N ALA A 134 10.48 -18.06 14.25
CA ALA A 134 9.46 -17.09 13.87
C ALA A 134 10.04 -15.67 13.76
N LEU A 135 10.90 -15.27 14.70
CA LEU A 135 11.54 -13.97 14.69
C LEU A 135 12.44 -13.77 13.45
N ALA A 136 13.18 -14.81 13.05
CA ALA A 136 13.96 -14.79 11.81
C ALA A 136 13.06 -14.61 10.57
N TYR A 137 11.91 -15.29 10.53
CA TYR A 137 10.94 -15.12 9.43
C TYR A 137 10.33 -13.72 9.37
N TYR A 138 10.07 -13.07 10.52
CA TYR A 138 9.67 -11.66 10.55
C TYR A 138 10.77 -10.74 10.00
N GLY A 139 12.04 -11.02 10.32
CA GLY A 139 13.19 -10.32 9.73
C GLY A 139 13.27 -10.48 8.20
N VAL A 140 13.03 -11.69 7.69
CA VAL A 140 12.96 -11.94 6.23
C VAL A 140 11.76 -11.23 5.60
N ALA A 141 10.59 -11.25 6.25
CA ALA A 141 9.40 -10.56 5.76
C ALA A 141 9.65 -9.05 5.65
N ALA A 142 10.25 -8.44 6.67
CA ALA A 142 10.61 -7.02 6.66
C ALA A 142 11.59 -6.68 5.52
N PHE A 143 12.55 -7.56 5.22
CA PHE A 143 13.46 -7.38 4.09
C PHE A 143 12.74 -7.45 2.74
N ILE A 144 11.79 -8.38 2.57
CA ILE A 144 10.98 -8.47 1.34
C ILE A 144 10.14 -7.20 1.16
N GLU A 145 9.53 -6.69 2.24
CA GLU A 145 8.79 -5.44 2.21
C GLU A 145 9.66 -4.23 1.85
N LEU A 146 10.94 -4.25 2.26
CA LEU A 146 11.93 -3.24 1.90
C LEU A 146 12.25 -3.29 0.39
N CYS A 147 12.43 -4.49 -0.16
CA CYS A 147 12.63 -4.67 -1.61
C CYS A 147 11.44 -4.18 -2.46
N ALA A 148 10.22 -4.25 -1.92
CA ALA A 148 9.02 -3.74 -2.59
C ALA A 148 8.92 -2.20 -2.61
N GLU A 149 9.70 -1.52 -1.76
CA GLU A 149 9.63 -0.08 -1.56
C GLU A 149 9.96 0.81 -2.77
N PRO A 150 11.07 0.62 -3.49
CA PRO A 150 11.38 1.46 -4.66
C PRO A 150 10.25 1.42 -5.70
N TYR A 151 9.61 0.27 -5.86
CA TYR A 151 8.44 0.10 -6.74
C TYR A 151 7.21 0.85 -6.21
N TYR A 152 6.97 0.77 -4.90
CA TYR A 152 5.90 1.52 -4.24
C TYR A 152 6.06 3.04 -4.39
N ILE A 153 7.26 3.58 -4.12
CA ILE A 153 7.55 5.01 -4.27
C ILE A 153 7.34 5.46 -5.72
N ARG A 154 7.76 4.64 -6.69
CA ARG A 154 7.53 4.90 -8.11
C ARG A 154 6.04 4.92 -8.46
N ALA A 155 5.26 3.95 -7.98
CA ALA A 155 3.82 3.90 -8.19
C ALA A 155 3.09 5.12 -7.57
N MET A 156 3.54 5.57 -6.39
CA MET A 156 2.98 6.74 -5.71
C MET A 156 3.30 8.05 -6.45
N ARG A 157 4.51 8.21 -7.00
CA ARG A 157 4.86 9.37 -7.84
C ARG A 157 3.97 9.48 -9.09
N LEU A 158 3.54 8.35 -9.64
CA LEU A 158 2.57 8.30 -10.75
C LEU A 158 1.11 8.51 -10.32
N SER A 159 0.87 8.93 -9.06
CA SER A 159 -0.49 9.14 -8.49
C SER A 159 -1.40 7.90 -8.56
N ALA A 160 -0.81 6.69 -8.53
CA ALA A 160 -1.57 5.44 -8.61
C ALA A 160 -2.15 5.02 -7.25
N PHE A 161 -2.97 5.86 -6.62
CA PHE A 161 -3.58 5.60 -5.30
C PHE A 161 -4.42 4.32 -5.25
N LYS A 162 -5.08 3.98 -6.37
CA LYS A 162 -5.85 2.73 -6.50
C LYS A 162 -4.98 1.48 -6.37
N LEU A 163 -3.76 1.52 -6.90
CA LEU A 163 -2.83 0.39 -6.81
C LEU A 163 -2.39 0.16 -5.37
N ARG A 164 -2.07 1.23 -4.64
CA ARG A 164 -1.75 1.14 -3.21
C ARG A 164 -2.89 0.49 -2.43
N LEU A 165 -4.11 0.99 -2.64
CA LEU A 165 -5.28 0.48 -1.95
C LEU A 165 -5.49 -1.02 -2.22
N VAL A 166 -5.47 -1.42 -3.49
CA VAL A 166 -5.70 -2.81 -3.88
C VAL A 166 -4.60 -3.72 -3.34
N ALA A 167 -3.33 -3.32 -3.45
CA ALA A 167 -2.20 -4.08 -2.95
C ALA A 167 -2.30 -4.31 -1.44
N GLU A 168 -2.50 -3.24 -0.67
CA GLU A 168 -2.61 -3.30 0.79
C GLU A 168 -3.80 -4.16 1.23
N SER A 169 -4.94 -4.00 0.53
CA SER A 169 -6.17 -4.74 0.82
C SER A 169 -6.00 -6.23 0.58
N ILE A 170 -5.52 -6.63 -0.60
CA ILE A 170 -5.34 -8.04 -0.97
C ILE A 170 -4.34 -8.70 -0.03
N SER A 171 -3.17 -8.08 0.18
CA SER A 171 -2.15 -8.63 1.06
C SER A 171 -2.65 -8.78 2.50
N THR A 172 -3.39 -7.79 3.03
CA THR A 172 -3.95 -7.87 4.39
C THR A 172 -4.99 -8.98 4.51
N VAL A 173 -5.87 -9.14 3.53
CA VAL A 173 -6.88 -10.21 3.53
C VAL A 173 -6.21 -11.57 3.45
N LEU A 174 -5.23 -11.75 2.54
CA LEU A 174 -4.46 -12.98 2.41
C LEU A 174 -3.76 -13.35 3.72
N ARG A 175 -3.15 -12.37 4.39
CA ARG A 175 -2.55 -12.55 5.71
C ARG A 175 -3.57 -13.08 6.70
N SER A 176 -4.67 -12.35 6.90
CA SER A 176 -5.69 -12.71 7.89
C SER A 176 -6.29 -14.10 7.63
N VAL A 177 -6.60 -14.42 6.37
CA VAL A 177 -7.11 -15.75 6.00
C VAL A 177 -6.09 -16.84 6.29
N LEU A 178 -4.81 -16.63 5.94
CA LEU A 178 -3.77 -17.63 6.21
C LEU A 178 -3.53 -17.80 7.71
N THR A 179 -3.50 -16.70 8.48
CA THR A 179 -3.39 -16.77 9.95
C THR A 179 -4.51 -17.62 10.52
N TYR A 180 -5.75 -17.40 10.11
CA TYR A 180 -6.89 -18.18 10.57
C TYR A 180 -6.77 -19.67 10.21
N VAL A 181 -6.48 -19.98 8.95
CA VAL A 181 -6.34 -21.38 8.49
C VAL A 181 -5.22 -22.11 9.23
N LEU A 182 -4.08 -21.45 9.46
CA LEU A 182 -2.95 -22.06 10.16
C LEU A 182 -3.20 -22.19 11.66
N VAL A 183 -3.81 -21.21 12.32
CA VAL A 183 -4.17 -21.29 13.74
C VAL A 183 -5.22 -22.38 13.99
N SER A 184 -6.21 -22.50 13.10
CA SER A 184 -7.22 -23.56 13.21
C SER A 184 -6.67 -24.98 12.94
N LYS A 185 -5.54 -25.11 12.20
CA LYS A 185 -4.91 -26.42 11.90
C LYS A 185 -3.77 -26.78 12.85
N THR A 186 -3.03 -25.80 13.34
CA THR A 186 -1.79 -26.00 14.10
C THR A 186 -1.94 -25.38 15.48
N GLN A 187 -2.47 -26.15 16.43
CA GLN A 187 -2.61 -25.70 17.83
C GLN A 187 -1.28 -25.66 18.58
N ASN A 188 -0.28 -26.45 18.19
CA ASN A 188 1.00 -26.54 18.93
C ASN A 188 2.02 -25.43 18.61
N ASN A 189 1.87 -24.66 17.51
CA ASN A 189 2.90 -23.70 17.06
C ASN A 189 2.26 -22.43 16.47
N VAL A 190 1.40 -21.79 17.25
CA VAL A 190 0.68 -20.56 16.89
C VAL A 190 1.63 -19.47 16.38
N VAL A 191 2.78 -19.30 17.05
CA VAL A 191 3.80 -18.30 16.72
C VAL A 191 4.29 -18.42 15.27
N MET A 192 4.46 -19.65 14.79
CA MET A 192 4.89 -19.94 13.41
C MET A 192 3.79 -19.63 12.39
N ALA A 193 2.53 -19.87 12.75
CA ALA A 193 1.38 -19.51 11.90
C ALA A 193 1.36 -18.00 11.60
N PHE A 194 1.63 -17.17 12.61
CA PHE A 194 1.76 -15.72 12.44
C PHE A 194 2.95 -15.35 11.53
N ALA A 195 4.11 -15.97 11.72
CA ALA A 195 5.29 -15.74 10.89
C ALA A 195 5.05 -16.06 9.40
N TYR A 196 4.45 -17.21 9.10
CA TYR A 196 4.10 -17.57 7.72
C TYR A 196 3.09 -16.61 7.09
N SER A 197 2.10 -16.16 7.88
CA SER A 197 1.13 -15.18 7.41
C SER A 197 1.77 -13.83 7.09
N GLN A 198 2.77 -13.40 7.87
CA GLN A 198 3.50 -12.17 7.61
C GLN A 198 4.41 -12.29 6.37
N LEU A 199 5.02 -13.45 6.12
CA LEU A 199 5.76 -13.69 4.87
C LEU A 199 4.83 -13.66 3.65
N LEU A 200 3.64 -14.26 3.74
CA LEU A 200 2.66 -14.20 2.66
C LEU A 200 2.23 -12.75 2.37
N TYR A 201 2.04 -11.96 3.43
CA TYR A 201 1.76 -10.53 3.29
C TYR A 201 2.88 -9.81 2.53
N ALA A 202 4.14 -9.94 2.99
CA ALA A 202 5.28 -9.28 2.40
C ALA A 202 5.49 -9.67 0.92
N THR A 203 5.41 -10.97 0.62
CA THR A 203 5.59 -11.51 -0.73
C THR A 203 4.46 -11.09 -1.68
N SER A 204 3.20 -11.21 -1.26
CA SER A 204 2.06 -10.78 -2.07
C SER A 204 2.13 -9.28 -2.38
N MET A 205 2.49 -8.46 -1.40
CA MET A 205 2.63 -7.01 -1.56
C MET A 205 3.74 -6.70 -2.57
N ALA A 206 4.90 -7.37 -2.46
CA ALA A 206 6.01 -7.23 -3.39
C ALA A 206 5.62 -7.61 -4.82
N ILE A 207 4.96 -8.75 -5.01
CA ILE A 207 4.51 -9.24 -6.32
C ILE A 207 3.56 -8.24 -6.98
N ILE A 208 2.57 -7.72 -6.23
CA ILE A 208 1.58 -6.77 -6.77
C ILE A 208 2.27 -5.50 -7.28
N TYR A 209 3.22 -4.95 -6.53
CA TYR A 209 3.95 -3.75 -6.97
C TYR A 209 4.88 -4.02 -8.15
N ILE A 210 5.65 -5.11 -8.13
CA ILE A 210 6.57 -5.44 -9.22
C ILE A 210 5.79 -5.68 -10.52
N ALA A 211 4.67 -6.40 -10.47
CA ALA A 211 3.86 -6.70 -11.66
C ALA A 211 3.09 -5.48 -12.20
N SER A 212 2.69 -4.55 -11.32
CA SER A 212 1.84 -3.42 -11.69
C SER A 212 2.62 -2.16 -12.09
N THR A 213 3.85 -1.99 -11.60
CA THR A 213 4.68 -0.81 -11.87
C THR A 213 5.02 -0.63 -13.37
N PRO A 214 5.40 -1.68 -14.14
CA PRO A 214 5.66 -1.55 -15.58
C PRO A 214 4.42 -1.10 -16.36
N LYS A 215 3.24 -1.64 -15.99
CA LYS A 215 1.95 -1.29 -16.61
C LYS A 215 1.54 0.14 -16.30
N ALA A 216 1.80 0.61 -15.08
CA ALA A 216 1.56 1.99 -14.68
C ALA A 216 2.46 2.97 -15.45
N LEU A 217 3.73 2.59 -15.67
CA LEU A 217 4.69 3.39 -16.45
C LEU A 217 4.27 3.53 -17.92
N ALA A 218 3.86 2.42 -18.56
CA ALA A 218 3.38 2.44 -19.93
C ALA A 218 2.16 3.37 -20.09
N LYS A 219 1.26 3.37 -19.09
CA LYS A 219 0.05 4.20 -19.08
C LYS A 219 0.33 5.69 -18.82
N SER A 220 1.39 6.05 -18.09
CA SER A 220 1.75 7.46 -17.88
C SER A 220 2.40 8.06 -19.12
N SER A 221 3.29 7.32 -19.78
CA SER A 221 3.96 7.74 -21.01
C SER A 221 2.98 8.06 -22.15
N THR A 222 1.83 7.37 -22.22
CA THR A 222 0.76 7.67 -23.19
C THR A 222 -0.11 8.89 -22.80
N LYS A 223 -0.12 9.30 -21.53
CA LYS A 223 -0.96 10.40 -21.01
C LYS A 223 -0.26 11.76 -20.90
N ASP A 224 1.06 11.80 -21.12
CA ASP A 224 1.91 12.96 -20.88
C ASP A 224 1.60 14.17 -21.77
N THR A 225 0.88 14.02 -22.89
CA THR A 225 0.53 15.19 -23.72
C THR A 225 -0.72 15.95 -23.24
N ALA A 226 -1.61 15.36 -22.44
CA ALA A 226 -2.94 15.94 -22.16
C ALA A 226 -3.26 16.22 -20.68
N THR A 227 -2.60 15.59 -19.70
CA THR A 227 -3.10 15.57 -18.30
C THR A 227 -2.22 16.31 -17.28
N VAL A 228 -1.00 16.71 -17.67
CA VAL A 228 0.02 17.26 -16.74
C VAL A 228 -0.42 18.58 -16.08
N LYS A 229 -1.31 19.37 -16.71
CA LYS A 229 -1.81 20.62 -16.14
C LYS A 229 -2.91 20.50 -15.07
N LEU A 230 -3.62 19.37 -14.96
CA LEU A 230 -4.79 19.27 -14.08
C LEU A 230 -4.50 18.58 -12.72
N ILE A 231 -3.45 17.75 -12.65
CA ILE A 231 -3.13 16.95 -11.46
C ILE A 231 -2.29 17.75 -10.45
N GLY A 232 -1.53 18.75 -10.90
CA GLY A 232 -0.69 19.59 -10.02
C GLY A 232 -1.46 20.37 -8.96
N ILE A 233 -2.75 20.64 -9.18
CA ILE A 233 -3.60 21.40 -8.24
C ILE A 233 -4.13 20.49 -7.11
N PHE A 234 -4.36 19.20 -7.37
CA PHE A 234 -4.91 18.28 -6.36
C PHE A 234 -3.85 17.59 -5.48
N SER A 235 -2.62 17.44 -5.97
CA SER A 235 -1.56 16.75 -5.21
C SER A 235 -0.96 17.56 -4.06
N VAL A 236 -1.13 18.89 -4.05
CA VAL A 236 -0.58 19.76 -2.97
C VAL A 236 -1.49 19.79 -1.74
N GLN A 237 -2.81 19.64 -1.90
CA GLN A 237 -3.75 19.76 -0.77
C GLN A 237 -3.84 18.51 0.12
N VAL A 238 -3.41 17.33 -0.35
CA VAL A 238 -3.44 16.08 0.45
C VAL A 238 -2.13 15.88 1.24
N CYS A 239 -1.08 16.66 0.96
CA CYS A 239 0.20 16.56 1.66
C CYS A 239 0.30 17.43 2.94
N GLN A 240 -0.79 18.10 3.34
CA GLN A 240 -0.86 18.98 4.52
C GLN A 240 -1.93 18.56 5.55
N ILE A 241 -2.41 17.32 5.50
CA ILE A 241 -3.25 16.74 6.57
C ILE A 241 -2.57 15.50 7.12
#